data_AF-A0A6I5NN77-F1
#
_entry.id   AF-A0A6I5NN77-F1
#
_cell.length_a   1.000
_cell.length_b   1.000
_cell.length_c   1.000
_cell.angle_alpha   90.00
_cell.angle_beta   90.00
_cell.angle_gamma   90.00
#
_symmetry.space_group_name_H-M   'P 1'
#
loop_
_entity.id
_entity.type
_entity.pdbx_description
1 polymer ?
#
loop_
_entity_poly.entity_id
_entity_poly.type
_entity_poly.pdbx_seq_one_letter_code
_entity_poly.pdbx_strand_id
1 'polypeptide(L)'
;ETVAYFGTGDQIGYADNFQDAMGILEEKISGLGGKTVGYWSADDYDHSESLAIRDGKFCGLALDEDNQSDKTEQRIQVWTAQIKQEMSL
;
A
#
# COMPACT_ATOMS: atom_id res chain seq x y z
N GLU A 1 -1.95 -15.99 9.92
CA GLU A 1 -1.48 -14.71 10.51
C GLU A 1 -2.13 -13.54 9.79
N THR A 2 -2.39 -12.45 10.51
CA THR A 2 -2.87 -11.18 9.93
C THR A 2 -1.66 -10.32 9.58
N VAL A 3 -1.60 -9.78 8.36
CA VAL A 3 -0.43 -9.07 7.83
C VAL A 3 -0.87 -7.75 7.20
N ALA A 4 -0.14 -6.68 7.51
CA ALA A 4 -0.30 -5.36 6.91
C ALA A 4 0.99 -4.99 6.16
N TYR A 5 0.86 -4.26 5.06
CA TYR A 5 1.98 -3.90 4.19
C TYR A 5 2.09 -2.38 4.06
N PHE A 6 3.31 -1.90 3.87
CA PHE A 6 3.57 -0.56 3.37
C PHE A 6 4.73 -0.62 2.38
N GLY A 7 4.78 0.33 1.46
CA GLY A 7 5.85 0.44 0.48
C GLY A 7 6.17 1.89 0.14
N THR A 8 7.42 2.13 -0.21
CA THR A 8 7.91 3.40 -0.78
C THR A 8 8.10 3.21 -2.28
N GLY A 9 7.77 4.21 -3.08
CA GLY A 9 8.01 4.19 -4.53
C GLY A 9 7.94 5.59 -5.11
N ASP A 10 8.15 5.67 -6.42
CA ASP A 10 8.12 6.90 -7.19
C ASP A 10 7.09 6.73 -8.32
N GLN A 11 5.90 7.33 -8.14
CA GLN A 11 4.77 7.17 -9.05
C GLN A 11 5.02 7.85 -10.41
N ILE A 12 5.91 8.84 -10.48
CA ILE A 12 6.20 9.58 -11.70
C ILE A 12 7.32 8.90 -12.49
N GLY A 13 8.42 8.52 -11.82
CA GLY A 13 9.55 7.85 -12.46
C GLY A 13 9.27 6.41 -12.86
N TYR A 14 8.35 5.74 -12.16
CA TYR A 14 7.99 4.33 -12.38
C TYR A 14 6.46 4.13 -12.43
N ALA A 15 5.76 4.96 -13.20
CA ALA A 15 4.30 4.94 -13.31
C ALA A 15 3.71 3.57 -13.70
N ASP A 16 4.44 2.74 -14.45
CA ASP A 16 4.00 1.40 -14.88
C ASP A 16 4.34 0.29 -13.86
N ASN A 17 5.04 0.62 -12.77
CA ASN A 17 5.53 -0.33 -11.77
C ASN A 17 5.38 0.19 -10.33
N PHE A 18 4.50 1.17 -10.11
CA PHE A 18 4.40 1.85 -8.82
C PHE A 18 3.99 0.84 -7.74
N GLN A 19 4.81 0.71 -6.69
CA GLN A 19 4.59 -0.21 -5.57
C GLN A 19 4.57 -1.71 -5.92
N ASP A 20 5.10 -2.15 -7.06
CA ASP A 20 5.08 -3.56 -7.47
C ASP A 20 5.66 -4.51 -6.41
N ALA A 21 6.73 -4.08 -5.72
CA ALA A 21 7.35 -4.87 -4.66
C ALA A 21 6.37 -5.19 -3.51
N MET A 22 5.51 -4.24 -3.14
CA MET A 22 4.47 -4.45 -2.12
C MET A 22 3.45 -5.50 -2.61
N GLY A 23 3.03 -5.41 -3.88
CA GLY A 23 2.11 -6.36 -4.49
C GLY A 23 2.65 -7.80 -4.54
N ILE A 24 3.94 -7.95 -4.89
CA ILE A 24 4.61 -9.25 -4.97
C ILE A 24 4.72 -9.91 -3.57
N LEU A 25 5.06 -9.12 -2.55
CA LEU A 25 5.12 -9.60 -1.17
C LEU A 25 3.73 -10.03 -0.68
N GLU A 26 2.71 -9.21 -0.94
CA GLU A 26 1.34 -9.53 -0.56
C GLU A 26 0.85 -10.81 -1.22
N GLU A 27 1.01 -10.94 -2.54
CA GLU A 27 0.59 -12.14 -3.27
C GLU A 27 1.23 -13.40 -2.69
N LYS A 28 2.54 -13.34 -2.42
CA LYS A 28 3.27 -14.49 -1.90
C LYS A 28 2.80 -14.89 -0.50
N ILE A 29 2.61 -13.93 0.40
CA ILE A 29 2.25 -14.19 1.79
C ILE A 29 0.77 -14.60 1.90
N SER A 30 -0.12 -13.93 1.17
CA SER A 30 -1.54 -14.30 1.07
C SER A 30 -1.71 -15.71 0.49
N GLY A 31 -0.92 -16.07 -0.53
CA GLY A 31 -0.89 -17.42 -1.09
C GLY A 31 -0.44 -18.52 -0.12
N LEU A 32 0.19 -18.14 1.01
CA LEU A 32 0.56 -19.04 2.10
C LEU A 32 -0.42 -19.00 3.29
N GLY A 33 -1.58 -18.38 3.13
CA GLY A 33 -2.62 -18.27 4.16
C GLY A 33 -2.50 -17.03 5.06
N GLY A 34 -1.69 -16.04 4.66
CA GLY A 34 -1.73 -14.70 5.25
C GLY A 34 -3.08 -14.02 4.99
N LYS A 35 -3.58 -13.28 6.00
CA LYS A 35 -4.78 -12.45 5.87
C LYS A 35 -4.35 -10.99 5.77
N THR A 36 -4.43 -10.44 4.56
CA THR A 36 -4.11 -9.04 4.30
C THR A 36 -5.12 -8.11 4.95
N VAL A 37 -4.61 -7.10 5.65
CA VAL A 37 -5.35 -5.95 6.20
C VAL A 37 -4.61 -4.67 5.84
N GLY A 38 -5.23 -3.51 6.05
CA GLY A 38 -4.63 -2.22 5.76
C GLY A 38 -4.69 -1.82 4.29
N TYR A 39 -5.73 -2.24 3.56
CA TYR A 39 -5.96 -1.76 2.19
C TYR A 39 -6.08 -0.24 2.16
N TRP A 40 -5.49 0.38 1.14
CA TRP A 40 -5.36 1.84 1.02
C TRP A 40 -5.93 2.37 -0.30
N SER A 41 -6.55 3.55 -0.29
CA SER A 41 -7.10 4.12 -1.54
C SER A 41 -6.00 4.46 -2.55
N ALA A 42 -6.27 4.22 -3.83
CA ALA A 42 -5.41 4.58 -4.94
C ALA A 42 -5.78 5.94 -5.60
N ASP A 43 -6.84 6.61 -5.13
CA ASP A 43 -7.44 7.77 -5.82
C ASP A 43 -6.52 9.00 -5.89
N ASP A 44 -5.62 9.16 -4.91
CA ASP A 44 -4.74 10.34 -4.77
C ASP A 44 -3.32 10.12 -5.33
N TYR A 45 -3.17 9.19 -6.27
CA TYR A 45 -1.91 8.84 -6.93
C TYR A 45 -2.07 8.88 -8.45
N ASP A 46 -1.03 9.37 -9.15
CA ASP A 46 -0.96 9.46 -10.59
C ASP A 46 0.04 8.41 -11.12
N HIS A 47 -0.45 7.18 -11.32
CA HIS A 47 0.30 6.05 -11.86
C HIS A 47 -0.53 5.32 -12.90
N SER A 48 0.12 4.61 -13.82
CA SER A 48 -0.54 3.83 -14.87
C SER A 48 -0.91 2.44 -14.39
N GLU A 49 0.04 1.73 -13.76
CA GLU A 49 -0.06 0.32 -13.42
C GLU A 49 0.61 0.03 -12.07
N SER A 50 0.09 -0.97 -11.36
CA SER A 50 0.65 -1.42 -10.10
C SER A 50 0.21 -2.85 -9.76
N LEU A 51 1.18 -3.73 -9.50
CA LEU A 51 0.91 -5.08 -9.00
C LEU A 51 0.36 -5.09 -7.56
N ALA A 52 0.35 -3.94 -6.87
CA ALA A 52 -0.19 -3.81 -5.53
C ALA A 52 -1.70 -3.52 -5.50
N ILE A 53 -2.37 -3.36 -6.66
CA ILE A 53 -3.81 -3.11 -6.70
C ILE A 53 -4.62 -4.39 -6.52
N ARG A 54 -5.62 -4.35 -5.64
CA ARG A 54 -6.65 -5.36 -5.38
C ARG A 54 -7.99 -4.64 -5.29
N ASP A 55 -8.95 -4.98 -6.14
CA ASP A 55 -10.29 -4.38 -6.14
C ASP A 55 -10.29 -2.83 -6.09
N GLY A 56 -9.37 -2.21 -6.84
CA GLY A 56 -9.23 -0.75 -6.93
C GLY A 56 -8.51 -0.07 -5.77
N LYS A 57 -7.91 -0.84 -4.84
CA LYS A 57 -7.14 -0.32 -3.70
C LYS A 57 -5.74 -0.91 -3.68
N PHE A 58 -4.76 -0.17 -3.16
CA PHE A 58 -3.48 -0.78 -2.79
C PHE A 58 -3.69 -1.80 -1.68
N CYS A 59 -2.96 -2.92 -1.74
CA CYS A 59 -2.97 -3.98 -0.73
C CYS A 59 -2.25 -3.59 0.58
N GLY A 60 -1.78 -2.35 0.67
CA GLY A 60 -1.10 -1.76 1.82
C GLY A 60 -0.88 -0.26 1.62
N LEU A 61 -0.24 0.41 2.58
CA LEU A 61 0.03 1.85 2.50
C LEU A 61 1.09 2.16 1.43
N ALA A 62 0.70 2.92 0.41
CA ALA A 62 1.62 3.45 -0.60
C ALA A 62 2.18 4.82 -0.17
N LEU A 63 3.50 4.91 -0.02
CA LEU A 63 4.21 6.16 0.26
C LEU A 63 5.09 6.55 -0.94
N ASP A 64 5.23 7.84 -1.15
CA ASP A 64 6.03 8.42 -2.24
C ASP A 64 6.67 9.71 -1.74
N GLU A 65 7.93 9.61 -1.32
CA GLU A 65 8.71 10.75 -0.82
C GLU A 65 9.26 11.63 -1.94
N ASP A 66 9.36 11.08 -3.16
CA ASP A 66 9.90 11.78 -4.32
C ASP A 66 8.91 12.83 -4.86
N ASN A 67 7.61 12.50 -4.83
CA ASN A 67 6.56 13.33 -5.43
C ASN A 67 5.49 13.82 -4.45
N GLN A 68 5.30 13.16 -3.30
CA GLN A 68 4.21 13.43 -2.36
C GLN A 68 4.65 13.35 -0.88
N SER A 69 5.89 13.75 -0.57
CA SER A 69 6.45 13.71 0.79
C SER A 69 5.66 14.52 1.81
N ASP A 70 4.99 15.58 1.37
CA ASP A 70 4.09 16.40 2.21
C ASP A 70 2.89 15.61 2.75
N LYS A 71 2.52 14.49 2.11
CA LYS A 71 1.40 13.63 2.51
C LYS A 71 1.82 12.47 3.44
N THR A 72 3.11 12.17 3.58
CA THR A 72 3.58 10.95 4.25
C THR A 72 3.15 10.85 5.70
N GLU A 73 3.38 11.89 6.50
CA GLU A 73 3.03 11.89 7.92
C GLU A 73 1.53 11.65 8.13
N GLN A 74 0.69 12.35 7.37
CA GLN A 74 -0.76 12.21 7.45
C GLN A 74 -1.20 10.79 7.03
N ARG A 75 -0.64 10.25 5.94
CA ARG A 75 -0.93 8.90 5.45
C ARG A 75 -0.60 7.84 6.50
N ILE A 76 0.56 7.93 7.14
CA ILE A 76 0.97 7.02 8.22
C ILE A 76 0.00 7.12 9.41
N GLN A 77 -0.36 8.32 9.85
CA GLN A 77 -1.27 8.50 10.98
C GLN A 77 -2.66 7.88 10.71
N VAL A 78 -3.23 8.13 9.54
CA VAL A 78 -4.54 7.59 9.16
C VAL A 78 -4.48 6.07 9.01
N TRP A 79 -3.48 5.56 8.29
CA TRP A 79 -3.35 4.13 8.05
C TRP A 79 -3.07 3.34 9.34
N THR A 80 -2.20 3.83 10.23
CA THR A 80 -1.94 3.16 11.51
C THR A 80 -3.16 3.13 12.41
N ALA A 81 -4.03 4.15 12.39
CA ALA A 81 -5.30 4.13 13.10
C ALA A 81 -6.26 3.07 12.53
N GLN A 82 -6.32 2.94 11.20
CA GLN A 82 -7.10 1.89 10.51
C GLN A 82 -6.62 0.49 10.91
N ILE A 83 -5.32 0.18 10.74
CA ILE A 83 -4.84 -1.18 11.00
C ILE A 83 -4.90 -1.57 12.48
N LYS A 84 -4.86 -0.62 13.42
CA LYS A 84 -5.12 -0.91 14.84
C LYS A 84 -6.53 -1.50 15.03
N GLN A 85 -7.54 -0.91 14.39
CA GLN A 85 -8.91 -1.44 14.45
C GLN A 85 -9.02 -2.82 13.77
N GLU A 86 -8.44 -2.97 12.57
CA GLU A 86 -8.50 -4.21 11.80
C GLU A 86 -7.74 -5.37 12.47
N MET A 87 -6.65 -5.06 13.18
CA MET A 87 -5.85 -6.03 13.94
C MET A 87 -6.33 -6.21 15.39
N SER A 88 -7.35 -5.47 15.82
CA SER A 88 -7.85 -5.47 17.22
C SER A 88 -6.76 -5.13 18.26
N LEU A 89 -5.95 -4.10 17.97
CA LEU A 89 -4.86 -3.57 18.81
C LEU A 89 -5.27 -2.32 19.60
#